data_AF-A0A924SXE7-F1
#
_entry.id   AF-A0A924SXE7-F1
#
_cell.length_a   1.000
_cell.length_b   1.000
_cell.length_c   1.000
_cell.angle_alpha   90.00
_cell.angle_beta   90.00
_cell.angle_gamma   90.00
#
_symmetry.space_group_name_H-M   'P 1'
#
loop_
_entity.id
_entity.type
_entity.pdbx_description
1 polymer ?
#
loop_
_entity_poly.entity_id
_entity_poly.type
_entity_poly.pdbx_seq_one_letter_code
_entity_poly.pdbx_strand_id
1 'polypeptide(L)'
;MKIYLVLLSLFFISSVHSTAQAEDKVISSRTVLIPVTLAEGKVKLSRAGYSMPLVKILVPGLADQTFLNHRNIGESAPCIATEDTYHPEDVIGGHPGTETIRFQIRLVKSVAADVKSNVCVVDLTEQVEATVRGFKFAHSRTTRLPERDLGDCR
;
A
#
# COMPACT_ATOMS: atom_id res chain seq x y z
N MET A 1 19.41 68.34 26.64
CA MET A 1 19.98 67.04 26.22
C MET A 1 18.81 66.18 25.75
N LYS A 2 18.69 65.88 24.44
CA LYS A 2 17.53 65.18 23.86
C LYS A 2 17.86 63.69 23.68
N ILE A 3 17.09 62.81 24.32
CA ILE A 3 17.16 61.35 24.18
C ILE A 3 16.26 60.97 23.00
N TYR A 4 16.83 60.40 21.94
CA TYR A 4 16.07 59.81 20.84
C TYR A 4 15.83 58.33 21.15
N LEU A 5 14.59 58.00 21.48
CA LEU A 5 14.10 56.63 21.65
C LEU A 5 13.86 56.04 20.25
N VAL A 6 14.84 55.32 19.72
CA VAL A 6 14.70 54.59 18.45
C VAL A 6 13.92 53.31 18.73
N LEU A 7 12.62 53.33 18.43
CA LEU A 7 11.76 52.15 18.43
C LEU A 7 12.21 51.21 17.29
N LEU A 8 12.99 50.19 17.66
CA LEU A 8 13.38 49.09 16.79
C LEU A 8 12.19 48.14 16.62
N SER A 9 11.36 48.39 15.61
CA SER A 9 10.26 47.52 15.22
C SER A 9 10.79 46.20 14.66
N LEU A 10 10.84 45.17 15.51
CA LEU A 10 11.05 43.78 15.10
C LEU A 10 9.88 43.32 14.24
N PHE A 11 10.05 43.40 12.92
CA PHE A 11 9.24 42.66 11.96
C PHE A 11 9.60 41.18 12.07
N PHE A 12 8.81 40.41 12.82
CA PHE A 12 8.81 38.95 12.76
C PHE A 12 8.23 38.54 11.40
N ILE A 13 9.11 38.29 10.43
CA ILE A 13 8.74 37.66 9.16
C ILE A 13 8.45 36.19 9.46
N SER A 14 7.17 35.87 9.64
CA SER A 14 6.69 34.49 9.74
C SER A 14 6.84 33.84 8.37
N SER A 15 7.93 33.09 8.17
CA SER A 15 8.14 32.27 6.97
C SER A 15 7.06 31.18 6.92
N VAL A 16 6.02 31.41 6.12
CA VAL A 16 5.00 30.40 5.80
C VAL A 16 5.70 29.34 4.94
N HIS A 17 6.18 28.28 5.58
CA HIS A 17 6.72 27.13 4.87
C HIS A 17 5.55 26.39 4.25
N SER A 18 5.33 26.60 2.95
CA SER A 18 4.40 25.80 2.18
C SER A 18 5.04 24.42 2.02
N THR A 19 4.72 23.51 2.95
CA THR A 19 5.08 22.10 2.82
C THR A 19 4.25 21.55 1.66
N ALA A 20 4.90 21.29 0.53
CA ALA A 20 4.29 20.56 -0.58
C ALA A 20 3.84 19.20 -0.04
N GLN A 21 2.55 19.09 0.26
CA GLN A 21 1.95 17.86 0.78
C GLN A 21 1.73 16.94 -0.42
N ALA A 22 2.23 15.71 -0.34
CA ALA A 22 1.95 14.71 -1.36
C ALA A 22 0.43 14.54 -1.50
N GLU A 23 -0.08 14.62 -2.73
CA GLU A 23 -1.50 14.42 -2.99
C GLU A 23 -1.73 12.95 -3.30
N ASP A 24 -2.41 12.27 -2.38
CA ASP A 24 -2.86 10.89 -2.57
C ASP A 24 -4.28 10.88 -3.16
N LYS A 25 -4.43 10.26 -4.32
CA LYS A 25 -5.71 10.13 -5.02
C LYS A 25 -6.03 8.68 -5.33
N VAL A 26 -7.21 8.22 -4.90
CA VAL A 26 -7.73 6.92 -5.33
C VAL A 26 -8.12 7.02 -6.80
N ILE A 27 -7.47 6.25 -7.66
CA ILE A 27 -7.73 6.24 -9.11
C ILE A 27 -8.50 5.00 -9.57
N SER A 28 -8.53 3.94 -8.75
CA SER A 28 -9.41 2.79 -8.95
C SER A 28 -9.78 2.18 -7.60
N SER A 29 -11.02 1.74 -7.45
CA SER A 29 -11.51 1.01 -6.29
C SER A 29 -12.58 0.04 -6.75
N ARG A 30 -12.38 -1.24 -6.52
CA ARG A 30 -13.34 -2.27 -6.90
C ARG A 30 -13.40 -3.42 -5.91
N THR A 31 -14.51 -4.14 -5.99
CA THR A 31 -14.73 -5.35 -5.22
C THR A 31 -14.92 -6.51 -6.19
N VAL A 32 -14.21 -7.60 -5.95
CA VAL A 32 -14.27 -8.81 -6.80
C VAL A 32 -14.47 -10.05 -5.95
N LEU A 33 -15.08 -11.08 -6.55
CA LEU A 33 -15.26 -12.38 -5.93
C LEU A 33 -14.27 -13.35 -6.55
N ILE A 34 -13.39 -13.94 -5.74
CA ILE A 34 -12.33 -14.84 -6.22
C ILE A 34 -12.44 -16.18 -5.47
N PRO A 35 -12.43 -17.33 -6.17
CA PRO A 35 -12.33 -18.62 -5.51
C PRO A 35 -10.92 -18.80 -4.90
N VAL A 36 -10.88 -19.13 -3.62
CA VAL A 36 -9.65 -19.28 -2.83
C VAL A 36 -9.64 -20.66 -2.19
N THR A 37 -8.60 -21.44 -2.46
CA THR A 37 -8.40 -22.75 -1.81
C THR A 37 -7.70 -22.56 -0.47
N LEU A 38 -8.38 -22.93 0.61
CA LEU A 38 -7.91 -22.92 1.98
C LEU A 38 -7.52 -24.34 2.40
N ALA A 39 -6.30 -24.75 2.06
CA ALA A 39 -5.77 -26.07 2.36
C ALA A 39 -4.26 -26.00 2.60
N GLU A 40 -3.67 -27.10 3.08
CA GLU A 40 -2.22 -27.22 3.24
C GLU A 40 -1.47 -26.88 1.94
N GLY A 41 -0.36 -26.16 2.07
CA GLY A 41 0.43 -25.67 0.94
C GLY A 41 -0.15 -24.45 0.21
N LYS A 42 -1.45 -24.17 0.34
CA LYS A 42 -2.09 -22.92 -0.13
C LYS A 42 -2.17 -21.87 0.96
N VAL A 43 -2.38 -22.31 2.21
CA VAL A 43 -2.19 -21.50 3.41
C VAL A 43 -0.87 -21.93 4.07
N LYS A 44 0.02 -20.99 4.34
CA LYS A 44 1.34 -21.29 4.93
C LYS A 44 1.93 -20.14 5.71
N LEU A 45 2.76 -20.47 6.69
CA LEU A 45 3.61 -19.51 7.38
C LEU A 45 4.87 -19.27 6.53
N SER A 46 5.12 -18.02 6.12
CA SER A 46 6.24 -17.67 5.24
C SER A 46 6.74 -16.27 5.54
N ARG A 47 8.07 -16.09 5.53
CA ARG A 47 8.73 -14.77 5.67
C ARG A 47 8.94 -14.06 4.33
N ALA A 48 8.63 -14.70 3.19
CA ALA A 48 8.99 -14.16 1.88
C ALA A 48 8.39 -12.75 1.63
N GLY A 49 9.23 -11.72 1.58
CA GLY A 49 8.81 -10.33 1.38
C GLY A 49 8.25 -9.62 2.62
N TYR A 50 8.51 -10.14 3.82
CA TYR A 50 8.14 -9.52 5.10
C TYR A 50 9.31 -9.56 6.10
N SER A 51 9.29 -8.67 7.09
CA SER A 51 10.31 -8.61 8.15
C SER A 51 10.25 -9.82 9.09
N MET A 52 9.06 -10.42 9.25
CA MET A 52 8.79 -11.59 10.09
C MET A 52 7.91 -12.62 9.34
N PRO A 53 7.89 -13.89 9.77
CA PRO A 53 6.98 -14.88 9.20
C PRO A 53 5.52 -14.49 9.44
N LEU A 54 4.71 -14.48 8.39
CA LEU A 54 3.28 -14.23 8.44
C LEU A 54 2.51 -15.40 7.81
N VAL A 55 1.28 -15.63 8.27
CA VAL A 55 0.38 -16.57 7.61
C VAL A 55 -0.09 -15.96 6.30
N LYS A 56 0.09 -16.70 5.21
CA LYS A 56 -0.23 -16.29 3.85
C LYS A 56 -1.21 -17.22 3.21
N ILE A 57 -2.04 -16.66 2.33
CA ILE A 57 -2.90 -17.41 1.41
C ILE A 57 -2.44 -17.12 -0.02
N LEU A 58 -2.17 -18.17 -0.78
CA LEU A 58 -1.94 -18.07 -2.23
C LEU A 58 -3.28 -17.88 -2.95
N VAL A 59 -3.40 -16.82 -3.74
CA VAL A 59 -4.61 -16.45 -4.47
C VAL A 59 -4.26 -16.21 -5.95
N PRO A 60 -4.14 -17.28 -6.76
CA PRO A 60 -3.77 -17.15 -8.17
C PRO A 60 -4.68 -16.20 -8.97
N GLY A 61 -5.98 -16.20 -8.67
CA GLY A 61 -6.97 -15.36 -9.35
C GLY A 61 -6.75 -13.86 -9.16
N LEU A 62 -5.90 -13.41 -8.23
CA LEU A 62 -5.53 -11.98 -8.15
C LEU A 62 -4.75 -11.52 -9.38
N ALA A 63 -3.99 -12.40 -10.06
CA ALA A 63 -3.17 -12.01 -11.20
C ALA A 63 -3.98 -11.33 -12.33
N ASP A 64 -5.23 -11.75 -12.52
CA ASP A 64 -6.13 -11.20 -13.54
C ASP A 64 -6.94 -9.98 -13.03
N GLN A 65 -6.85 -9.69 -11.73
CA GLN A 65 -7.66 -8.68 -11.04
C GLN A 65 -6.82 -7.51 -10.51
N THR A 66 -5.49 -7.55 -10.65
CA THR A 66 -4.58 -6.51 -10.13
C THR A 66 -3.75 -5.92 -11.25
N PHE A 67 -3.44 -4.62 -11.17
CA PHE A 67 -2.52 -3.94 -12.08
C PHE A 67 -1.07 -4.30 -11.77
N LEU A 68 -0.74 -4.47 -10.50
CA LEU A 68 0.60 -4.81 -10.02
C LEU A 68 0.70 -6.30 -9.68
N ASN A 69 1.93 -6.82 -9.68
CA ASN A 69 2.18 -8.21 -9.34
C ASN A 69 2.30 -8.40 -7.82
N HIS A 70 1.29 -9.00 -7.20
CA HIS A 70 1.23 -9.30 -5.76
C HIS A 70 1.90 -10.62 -5.37
N ARG A 71 2.72 -11.22 -6.23
CA ARG A 71 3.57 -12.38 -5.89
C ARG A 71 4.79 -11.91 -5.09
N ASN A 72 5.04 -12.49 -3.91
CA ASN A 72 6.33 -12.30 -3.23
C ASN A 72 7.41 -13.20 -3.87
N ILE A 73 8.68 -12.81 -3.73
CA ILE A 73 9.82 -13.61 -4.21
C ILE A 73 9.78 -15.01 -3.57
N GLY A 74 9.94 -16.06 -4.36
CA GLY A 74 9.88 -17.45 -3.89
C GLY A 74 8.47 -18.02 -3.73
N GLU A 75 7.43 -17.21 -3.92
CA GLU A 75 6.05 -17.69 -3.98
C GLU A 75 5.68 -18.09 -5.42
N SER A 76 4.83 -19.11 -5.57
CA SER A 76 4.41 -19.61 -6.90
C SER A 76 3.24 -18.82 -7.50
N ALA A 77 2.53 -18.01 -6.70
CA ALA A 77 1.35 -17.25 -7.10
C ALA A 77 1.25 -15.94 -6.28
N PRO A 78 0.44 -14.96 -6.73
CA PRO A 78 0.04 -13.84 -5.88
C PRO A 78 -0.47 -14.31 -4.52
N CYS A 79 -0.20 -13.55 -3.47
CA CYS A 79 -0.62 -13.90 -2.13
C CYS A 79 -0.97 -12.67 -1.30
N ILE A 80 -1.72 -12.92 -0.23
CA ILE A 80 -2.05 -11.96 0.82
C ILE A 80 -1.60 -12.53 2.17
N ALA A 81 -1.29 -11.68 3.14
CA ALA A 81 -0.82 -12.09 4.46
C ALA A 81 -1.69 -11.53 5.58
N THR A 82 -1.71 -12.19 6.73
CA THR A 82 -2.36 -11.70 7.94
C THR A 82 -1.37 -11.65 9.10
N GLU A 83 -1.60 -10.70 10.00
CA GLU A 83 -0.93 -10.59 11.30
C GLU A 83 -1.82 -11.12 12.45
N ASP A 84 -3.07 -11.49 12.15
CA ASP A 84 -4.06 -11.90 13.15
C ASP A 84 -3.79 -13.31 13.71
N THR A 85 -2.97 -14.12 13.03
CA THR A 85 -2.52 -15.44 13.49
C THR A 85 -1.15 -15.81 12.90
N TYR A 86 -0.42 -16.67 13.61
CA TYR A 86 0.84 -17.30 13.18
C TYR A 86 0.68 -18.77 12.78
N HIS A 87 -0.54 -19.29 12.86
CA HIS A 87 -0.86 -20.71 12.68
C HIS A 87 -1.74 -20.89 11.43
N PRO A 88 -1.20 -21.43 10.31
CA PRO A 88 -1.98 -21.71 9.11
C PRO A 88 -3.25 -22.56 9.36
N GLU A 89 -3.17 -23.47 10.33
CA GLU A 89 -4.23 -24.33 10.80
C GLU A 89 -5.44 -23.56 11.34
N ASP A 90 -5.27 -22.36 11.91
CA ASP A 90 -6.38 -21.52 12.37
C ASP A 90 -7.25 -21.05 11.19
N VAL A 91 -6.61 -20.75 10.07
CA VAL A 91 -7.28 -20.30 8.84
C VAL A 91 -7.89 -21.50 8.11
N ILE A 92 -7.18 -22.64 8.04
CA ILE A 92 -7.71 -23.89 7.45
C ILE A 92 -8.85 -24.47 8.30
N GLY A 93 -8.86 -24.21 9.60
CA GLY A 93 -9.95 -24.53 10.53
C GLY A 93 -10.38 -25.99 10.54
N GLY A 94 -9.53 -26.93 10.11
CA GLY A 94 -9.88 -28.36 9.97
C GLY A 94 -10.85 -28.71 8.83
N HIS A 95 -11.23 -27.75 7.99
CA HIS A 95 -12.20 -27.95 6.90
C HIS A 95 -11.59 -27.43 5.59
N PRO A 96 -10.65 -28.17 4.98
CA PRO A 96 -10.00 -27.72 3.76
C PRO A 96 -11.02 -27.65 2.60
N GLY A 97 -10.93 -26.61 1.79
CA GLY A 97 -11.89 -26.41 0.71
C GLY A 97 -11.60 -25.18 -0.15
N THR A 98 -12.46 -24.94 -1.13
CA THR A 98 -12.42 -23.71 -1.92
C THR A 98 -13.63 -22.85 -1.59
N GLU A 99 -13.38 -21.59 -1.30
CA GLU A 99 -14.41 -20.62 -0.92
C GLU A 99 -14.37 -19.41 -1.85
N THR A 100 -15.53 -18.83 -2.14
CA THR A 100 -15.57 -17.56 -2.88
C THR A 100 -15.41 -16.41 -1.92
N ILE A 101 -14.25 -15.77 -1.96
CA ILE A 101 -13.89 -14.67 -1.05
C ILE A 101 -14.07 -13.33 -1.76
N ARG A 102 -14.59 -12.35 -1.02
CA ARG A 102 -14.71 -10.96 -1.49
C ARG A 102 -13.40 -10.21 -1.21
N PHE A 103 -12.80 -9.68 -2.26
CA PHE A 103 -11.61 -8.85 -2.19
C PHE A 103 -11.95 -7.39 -2.49
N GLN A 104 -11.35 -6.47 -1.74
CA GLN A 104 -11.29 -5.06 -2.05
C GLN A 104 -9.93 -4.74 -2.67
N ILE A 105 -9.93 -4.15 -3.86
CA ILE A 105 -8.72 -3.78 -4.59
C ILE A 105 -8.78 -2.26 -4.83
N ARG A 106 -7.77 -1.54 -4.33
CA ARG A 106 -7.66 -0.08 -4.46
C ARG A 106 -6.32 0.28 -5.09
N LEU A 107 -6.35 1.15 -6.10
CA LEU A 107 -5.16 1.75 -6.68
C LEU A 107 -5.13 3.23 -6.32
N VAL A 108 -4.06 3.64 -5.64
CA VAL A 108 -3.81 5.00 -5.18
C VAL A 108 -2.63 5.56 -5.96
N LYS A 109 -2.79 6.77 -6.50
CA LYS A 109 -1.73 7.57 -7.10
C LYS A 109 -1.25 8.57 -6.06
N SER A 110 0.05 8.58 -5.77
CA SER A 110 0.72 9.61 -4.97
C SER A 110 1.57 10.47 -5.89
N VAL A 111 1.48 11.78 -5.75
CA VAL A 111 2.25 12.75 -6.54
C VAL A 111 3.08 13.60 -5.59
N ALA A 112 4.39 13.66 -5.86
CA ALA A 112 5.34 14.44 -5.07
C ALA A 112 6.29 15.22 -5.98
N ALA A 113 6.47 16.51 -5.67
CA ALA A 113 7.44 17.37 -6.34
C ALA A 113 8.84 17.15 -5.74
N ASP A 114 9.82 16.76 -6.56
CA ASP A 114 11.23 16.81 -6.21
C ASP A 114 11.86 18.07 -6.82
N VAL A 115 11.84 19.15 -6.04
CA VAL A 115 12.36 20.46 -6.45
C VAL A 115 13.89 20.43 -6.65
N LYS A 116 14.62 19.52 -5.98
CA LYS A 116 16.07 19.43 -6.12
C LYS A 116 16.44 18.83 -7.47
N SER A 117 15.72 17.80 -7.87
CA SER A 117 15.93 17.10 -9.13
C SER A 117 15.13 17.71 -10.29
N ASN A 118 14.31 18.73 -10.01
CA ASN A 118 13.39 19.39 -10.95
C ASN A 118 12.48 18.40 -11.69
N VAL A 119 11.94 17.42 -10.96
CA VAL A 119 11.03 16.40 -11.52
C VAL A 119 9.78 16.24 -10.66
N CYS A 120 8.74 15.75 -11.30
CA CYS A 120 7.54 15.26 -10.64
C CYS A 120 7.59 13.73 -10.51
N VAL A 121 7.52 13.24 -9.28
CA VAL A 121 7.52 11.82 -8.95
C VAL A 121 6.08 11.36 -8.78
N VAL A 122 5.72 10.27 -9.47
CA VAL A 122 4.41 9.65 -9.36
C VAL A 122 4.57 8.19 -8.98
N ASP A 123 4.06 7.83 -7.81
CA ASP A 123 4.03 6.45 -7.33
C ASP A 123 2.59 5.91 -7.39
N LEU A 124 2.42 4.67 -7.84
CA LEU A 124 1.17 3.94 -7.81
C LEU A 124 1.23 2.86 -6.74
N THR A 125 0.34 2.91 -5.77
CA THR A 125 0.20 1.89 -4.71
C THR A 125 -1.11 1.14 -4.90
N GLU A 126 -1.02 -0.16 -5.16
CA GLU A 126 -2.15 -1.05 -5.20
C GLU A 126 -2.27 -1.82 -3.88
N GLN A 127 -3.44 -1.73 -3.26
CA GLN A 127 -3.81 -2.37 -2.01
C GLN A 127 -4.86 -3.44 -2.28
N VAL A 128 -4.62 -4.66 -1.77
CA VAL A 128 -5.54 -5.78 -1.86
C VAL A 128 -5.86 -6.24 -0.44
N GLU A 129 -7.15 -6.29 -0.10
CA GLU A 129 -7.63 -6.63 1.23
C GLU A 129 -8.80 -7.62 1.15
N ALA A 130 -8.88 -8.54 2.11
CA ALA A 130 -10.00 -9.45 2.27
C ALA A 130 -10.14 -9.90 3.73
N THR A 131 -11.34 -10.34 4.09
CA THR A 131 -11.57 -11.09 5.33
C THR A 131 -11.84 -12.55 4.98
N VAL A 132 -11.03 -13.46 5.52
CA VAL A 132 -11.14 -14.90 5.31
C VAL A 132 -11.34 -15.56 6.66
N ARG A 133 -12.51 -16.16 6.88
CA ARG A 133 -12.85 -16.87 8.13
C ARG A 133 -12.58 -16.07 9.42
N GLY A 134 -12.83 -14.76 9.37
CA GLY A 134 -12.67 -13.85 10.50
C GLY A 134 -11.30 -13.16 10.58
N PHE A 135 -10.30 -13.61 9.82
CA PHE A 135 -8.97 -13.00 9.78
C PHE A 135 -8.86 -11.97 8.66
N LYS A 136 -8.23 -10.83 8.92
CA LYS A 136 -7.95 -9.78 7.95
C LYS A 136 -6.65 -10.07 7.23
N PHE A 137 -6.75 -10.19 5.92
CA PHE A 137 -5.61 -10.36 5.04
C PHE A 137 -5.43 -9.10 4.20
N ALA A 138 -4.17 -8.69 4.04
CA ALA A 138 -3.81 -7.55 3.22
C ALA A 138 -2.50 -7.81 2.47
N HIS A 139 -2.32 -7.09 1.37
CA HIS A 139 -1.03 -6.93 0.70
C HIS A 139 -1.02 -5.62 -0.08
N SER A 140 0.13 -4.97 -0.12
CA SER A 140 0.33 -3.77 -0.92
C SER A 140 1.54 -3.91 -1.83
N ARG A 141 1.43 -3.31 -3.01
CA ARG A 141 2.52 -3.18 -3.97
C ARG A 141 2.58 -1.74 -4.43
N THR A 142 3.80 -1.23 -4.55
CA THR A 142 4.04 0.12 -5.08
C THR A 142 4.96 0.02 -6.28
N THR A 143 4.68 0.81 -7.31
CA THR A 143 5.56 1.01 -8.45
C THR A 143 5.68 2.48 -8.75
N ARG A 144 6.87 2.89 -9.20
CA ARG A 144 7.13 4.27 -9.63
C ARG A 144 6.86 4.37 -11.13
N LEU A 145 6.07 5.37 -11.53
CA LEU A 145 5.92 5.71 -12.94
C LEU A 145 7.15 6.49 -13.43
N PRO A 146 7.38 6.56 -14.75
CA PRO A 146 8.41 7.43 -15.31
C PRO A 146 8.27 8.86 -14.78
N GLU A 147 9.41 9.45 -14.45
CA GLU A 147 9.52 10.84 -13.99
C GLU A 147 8.97 11.80 -15.05
N ARG A 148 8.41 12.91 -14.57
CA ARG A 148 7.80 13.94 -15.41
C ARG A 148 8.40 15.29 -15.11
N ASP A 149 8.11 16.28 -15.95
CA ASP A 149 8.50 17.66 -15.66
C ASP A 149 7.83 18.13 -14.35
N LEU A 150 8.52 18.99 -13.60
CA LEU A 150 8.00 19.54 -12.35
C LEU A 150 6.65 20.26 -12.53
N GLY A 151 6.40 20.83 -13.71
CA GLY A 151 5.12 21.45 -14.06
C GLY A 151 3.93 20.50 -14.05
N ASP A 152 4.15 19.19 -14.23
CA ASP A 152 3.10 18.15 -14.28
C ASP A 152 2.63 17.69 -12.89
N CYS A 153 3.18 18.25 -11.82
CA CYS A 153 2.81 17.92 -10.44
C CYS A 153 1.54 18.63 -9.95
N ARG A 154 0.82 19.32 -10.83
CA ARG A 154 -0.36 20.15 -10.53
C ARG A 154 -1.61 19.64 -11.23
#